data_AF-A0A8E2ED83-F1
#
_entry.id   AF-A0A8E2ED83-F1
#
_cell.length_a   1.000
_cell.length_b   1.000
_cell.length_c   1.000
_cell.angle_alpha   90.00
_cell.angle_beta   90.00
_cell.angle_gamma   90.00
#
_symmetry.space_group_name_H-M   'P 1'
#
loop_
_entity.id
_entity.type
_entity.pdbx_description
1 polymer ?
#
loop_
_entity_poly.entity_id
_entity_poly.type
_entity_poly.pdbx_seq_one_letter_code
_entity_poly.pdbx_strand_id
1 'polypeptide(L)'
;MSTRRSHASTKLSRFSSIRNFGQSQNNKWHKQIEEISSGWTPNNPEYTTDQCYPSVQLRVPTDAYLASRARLSPDEREACLVELVKGHHAKDTAIVACAHALSPQTLRGLLRGELQVSAGSYSGALTYLRVIEIAYQANPASVSPLEAQCAQVLISLSTSDLLVLSRRLQGYVRLLSGGVPSDLLHPSMVDGMLRSACKTFAFELESRRQESQWASAYPAIDWLSSLPNTCPYIEQLLDEVFPDWRVWAKWRPNFIRL
;
A
#
# COMPACT_ATOMS: atom_id res chain seq x y z
N MET A 1 -50.41 31.75 42.69
CA MET A 1 -49.59 30.52 42.65
C MET A 1 -49.06 30.36 41.25
N SER A 2 -47.79 30.71 41.03
CA SER A 2 -47.17 30.77 39.70
C SER A 2 -45.79 30.10 39.70
N THR A 3 -45.45 29.55 38.53
CA THR A 3 -44.10 29.30 37.97
C THR A 3 -43.12 28.37 38.69
N ARG A 4 -43.04 27.10 38.21
CA ARG A 4 -41.80 26.28 38.23
C ARG A 4 -41.85 25.09 37.23
N ARG A 5 -41.83 25.37 35.92
CA ARG A 5 -41.55 24.37 34.86
C ARG A 5 -40.87 25.08 33.67
N SER A 6 -39.54 25.15 33.64
CA SER A 6 -38.82 25.68 32.46
C SER A 6 -37.35 25.22 32.36
N HIS A 7 -36.69 24.75 33.43
CA HIS A 7 -35.24 24.47 33.37
C HIS A 7 -34.81 23.10 32.82
N ALA A 8 -35.70 22.16 32.58
CA ALA A 8 -35.34 20.83 32.06
C ALA A 8 -35.21 20.78 30.52
N SER A 9 -35.90 21.65 29.78
CA SER A 9 -35.92 21.62 28.30
C SER A 9 -34.65 22.19 27.66
N THR A 10 -33.98 23.13 28.34
CA THR A 10 -32.79 23.82 27.81
C THR A 10 -31.52 22.95 27.82
N LYS A 11 -31.44 21.94 28.70
CA LYS A 11 -30.27 21.05 28.78
C LYS A 11 -30.25 20.01 27.64
N LEU A 12 -31.41 19.45 27.28
CA LEU A 12 -31.51 18.49 26.16
C LEU A 12 -31.23 19.14 24.79
N SER A 13 -31.57 20.42 24.62
CA SER A 13 -31.29 21.19 23.40
C SER A 13 -29.80 21.44 23.14
N ARG A 14 -28.97 21.57 24.18
CA ARG A 14 -27.52 21.75 24.02
C ARG A 14 -26.80 20.46 23.60
N PHE A 15 -27.23 19.30 24.10
CA PHE A 15 -26.62 18.02 23.74
C PHE A 15 -26.95 17.59 22.30
N SER A 16 -28.16 17.86 21.81
CA SER A 16 -28.51 17.62 20.40
C SER A 16 -27.76 18.56 19.46
N SER A 17 -27.54 19.82 19.84
CA SER A 17 -26.81 20.80 19.01
C SER A 17 -25.32 20.45 18.86
N ILE A 18 -24.66 19.98 19.92
CA ILE A 18 -23.25 19.53 19.86
C ILE A 18 -23.10 18.28 18.98
N ARG A 19 -24.05 17.34 19.06
CA ARG A 19 -24.05 16.12 18.23
C ARG A 19 -24.29 16.44 16.76
N ASN A 20 -25.21 17.37 16.46
CA ASN A 20 -25.53 17.79 15.09
C ASN A 20 -24.39 18.58 14.45
N PHE A 21 -23.70 19.44 15.22
CA PHE A 21 -22.53 20.16 14.71
C PHE A 21 -21.38 19.20 14.36
N GLY A 22 -21.14 18.19 15.19
CA GLY A 22 -20.15 17.15 14.92
C GLY A 22 -20.42 16.38 13.62
N GLN A 23 -21.68 16.00 13.39
CA GLN A 23 -22.08 15.27 12.18
C GLN A 23 -21.96 16.12 10.91
N SER A 24 -22.28 17.42 10.99
CA SER A 24 -22.13 18.35 9.86
C SER A 24 -20.66 18.49 9.42
N GLN A 25 -19.72 18.60 10.36
CA GLN A 25 -18.29 18.68 10.04
C GLN A 25 -17.73 17.36 9.49
N ASN A 26 -18.17 16.21 10.03
CA ASN A 26 -17.79 14.92 9.50
C ASN A 26 -18.23 14.78 8.03
N ASN A 27 -19.49 15.09 7.72
CA ASN A 27 -20.02 15.02 6.36
C ASN A 27 -19.28 15.98 5.41
N LYS A 28 -18.91 17.17 5.89
CA LYS A 28 -18.09 18.11 5.11
C LYS A 28 -16.72 17.51 4.79
N TRP A 29 -16.05 16.93 5.79
CA TRP A 29 -14.75 16.27 5.60
C TRP A 29 -14.86 15.12 4.59
N HIS A 30 -15.82 14.21 4.74
CA HIS A 30 -16.04 13.11 3.79
C HIS A 30 -16.22 13.60 2.36
N LYS A 31 -17.08 14.61 2.13
CA LYS A 31 -17.29 15.18 0.79
C LYS A 31 -16.01 15.78 0.19
N GLN A 32 -15.20 16.47 0.99
CA GLN A 32 -13.95 17.05 0.50
C GLN A 32 -12.91 15.97 0.14
N ILE A 33 -12.82 14.91 0.95
CA ILE A 33 -11.96 13.77 0.64
C ILE A 33 -12.43 13.07 -0.64
N GLU A 34 -13.74 12.85 -0.78
CA GLU A 34 -14.35 12.28 -1.99
C GLU A 34 -14.05 13.12 -3.23
N GLU A 35 -14.21 14.44 -3.15
CA GLU A 35 -13.93 15.38 -4.25
C GLU A 35 -12.46 15.30 -4.69
N ILE A 36 -11.52 15.36 -3.74
CA ILE A 36 -10.08 15.26 -4.04
C ILE A 36 -9.74 13.89 -4.62
N SER A 37 -10.35 12.83 -4.10
CA SER A 37 -10.08 11.45 -4.52
C SER A 37 -10.75 11.06 -5.84
N SER A 38 -11.79 11.78 -6.27
CA SER A 38 -12.53 11.46 -7.51
C SER A 38 -11.68 11.51 -8.78
N GLY A 39 -10.57 12.27 -8.76
CA GLY A 39 -9.57 12.27 -9.83
C GLY A 39 -8.46 11.22 -9.67
N TRP A 40 -8.44 10.50 -8.55
CA TRP A 40 -7.36 9.60 -8.16
C TRP A 40 -7.83 8.17 -8.00
N THR A 41 -7.39 7.32 -8.93
CA THR A 41 -7.42 5.88 -8.73
C THR A 41 -6.01 5.39 -8.40
N PRO A 42 -5.80 4.73 -7.25
CA PRO A 42 -4.49 4.18 -6.90
C PRO A 42 -4.02 3.04 -7.81
N ASN A 43 -4.76 2.72 -8.89
CA ASN A 43 -4.40 1.73 -9.88
C ASN A 43 -4.27 2.30 -11.30
N ASN A 44 -4.37 3.62 -11.52
CA ASN A 44 -4.14 4.15 -12.87
C ASN A 44 -2.67 3.90 -13.27
N PRO A 45 -2.40 3.18 -14.37
CA PRO A 45 -1.04 2.94 -14.88
C PRO A 45 -0.35 4.22 -15.35
N GLU A 46 -1.10 5.29 -15.65
CA GLU A 46 -0.52 6.60 -16.02
C GLU A 46 0.12 7.32 -14.83
N TYR A 47 -0.26 6.96 -13.60
CA TYR A 47 0.46 7.38 -12.40
C TYR A 47 1.76 6.60 -12.28
N THR A 48 2.71 6.97 -13.14
CA THR A 48 4.12 6.65 -12.98
C THR A 48 4.63 7.25 -11.67
N THR A 49 5.76 6.74 -11.19
CA THR A 49 6.34 7.00 -9.87
C THR A 49 6.56 8.49 -9.55
N ASP A 50 6.47 9.38 -10.55
CA ASP A 50 6.65 10.83 -10.43
C ASP A 50 5.35 11.61 -10.17
N GLN A 51 4.16 11.06 -10.43
CA GLN A 51 2.92 11.70 -10.02
C GLN A 51 2.60 11.29 -8.58
N CYS A 52 3.10 12.09 -7.64
CA CYS A 52 2.88 11.90 -6.22
C CYS A 52 1.37 11.83 -5.93
N TYR A 53 0.96 10.78 -5.24
CA TYR A 53 -0.35 10.71 -4.57
C TYR A 53 -0.63 12.05 -3.87
N PRO A 54 -1.87 12.59 -3.89
CA PRO A 54 -2.17 13.95 -3.49
C PRO A 54 -2.25 14.06 -1.96
N SER A 55 -1.24 13.51 -1.29
CA SER A 55 -1.14 13.41 0.16
C SER A 55 -1.18 14.80 0.79
N VAL A 56 -0.54 15.79 0.18
CA VAL A 56 -0.58 17.18 0.65
C VAL A 56 -1.99 17.76 0.56
N GLN A 57 -2.70 17.55 -0.55
CA GLN A 57 -4.07 18.04 -0.72
C GLN A 57 -5.04 17.33 0.24
N LEU A 58 -4.86 16.03 0.47
CA LEU A 58 -5.68 15.24 1.39
C LEU A 58 -5.48 15.59 2.87
N ARG A 59 -4.33 16.18 3.24
CA ARG A 59 -4.09 16.68 4.61
C ARG A 59 -4.93 17.90 4.93
N VAL A 60 -5.20 18.77 3.95
CA VAL A 60 -5.86 20.07 4.16
C VAL A 60 -7.26 19.93 4.78
N PRO A 61 -8.17 19.05 4.30
CA PRO A 61 -9.46 18.83 4.95
C PRO A 61 -9.33 18.35 6.39
N THR A 62 -8.37 17.46 6.67
CA THR A 62 -8.10 16.94 8.01
C THR A 62 -7.61 18.03 8.96
N ASP A 63 -6.67 18.87 8.53
CA ASP A 63 -6.18 19.98 9.34
C ASP A 63 -7.28 21.01 9.63
N ALA A 64 -8.11 21.33 8.62
CA ALA A 64 -9.26 22.21 8.80
C ALA A 64 -10.31 21.61 9.76
N TYR A 65 -10.56 20.30 9.66
CA TYR A 65 -11.43 19.57 10.58
C TYR A 65 -10.92 19.67 12.02
N LEU A 66 -9.63 19.42 12.24
CA LEU A 66 -9.00 19.49 13.56
C LEU A 66 -8.95 20.93 14.11
N ALA A 67 -8.66 21.93 13.27
CA ALA A 67 -8.66 23.34 13.66
C ALA A 67 -10.04 23.80 14.15
N SER A 68 -11.13 23.31 13.54
CA SER A 68 -12.50 23.57 14.00
C SER A 68 -12.81 22.98 15.39
N ARG A 69 -11.92 22.10 15.90
CA ARG A 69 -12.04 21.38 17.17
C ARG A 69 -10.82 21.58 18.07
N ALA A 70 -10.25 22.78 18.09
CA ALA A 70 -9.02 23.11 18.81
C ALA A 70 -9.00 22.82 20.34
N ARG A 71 -10.13 22.45 20.95
CA ARG A 71 -10.25 22.13 22.38
C ARG A 71 -10.18 20.64 22.72
N LEU A 72 -10.00 19.77 21.73
CA LEU A 72 -9.87 18.33 21.97
C LEU A 72 -8.52 18.00 22.59
N SER A 73 -8.53 17.09 23.56
CA SER A 73 -7.33 16.40 24.01
C SER A 73 -6.73 15.53 22.88
N PRO A 74 -5.45 15.13 22.99
CA PRO A 74 -4.81 14.24 22.01
C PRO A 74 -5.61 12.95 21.77
N ASP A 75 -6.09 12.31 22.83
CA ASP A 75 -6.85 11.06 22.76
C ASP A 75 -8.22 11.25 22.09
N GLU A 76 -8.92 12.36 22.39
CA GLU A 76 -10.19 12.68 21.74
C GLU A 76 -10.02 13.00 20.26
N ARG A 77 -8.94 13.71 19.91
CA ARG A 77 -8.57 13.97 18.51
C ARG A 77 -8.33 12.66 17.78
N GLU A 78 -7.56 11.76 18.37
CA GLU A 78 -7.26 10.46 17.77
C GLU A 78 -8.52 9.61 17.59
N ALA A 79 -9.38 9.53 18.62
CA ALA A 79 -10.67 8.85 18.52
C ALA A 79 -11.55 9.44 17.41
N CYS A 80 -11.60 10.78 17.28
CA CYS A 80 -12.35 11.42 16.20
C CYS A 80 -11.82 11.06 14.81
N LEU A 81 -10.50 11.01 14.62
CA LEU A 81 -9.89 10.64 13.34
C LEU A 81 -10.13 9.16 13.01
N VAL A 82 -10.05 8.27 13.99
CA VAL A 82 -10.38 6.85 13.83
C VAL A 82 -11.84 6.69 13.40
N GLU A 83 -12.77 7.40 14.02
CA GLU A 83 -14.18 7.37 13.65
C GLU A 83 -14.43 7.94 12.24
N LEU A 84 -13.70 8.98 11.82
CA LEU A 84 -13.74 9.47 10.44
C LEU A 84 -13.28 8.38 9.45
N VAL A 85 -12.17 7.71 9.72
CA VAL A 85 -11.68 6.61 8.86
C VAL A 85 -12.69 5.47 8.80
N LYS A 86 -13.24 5.06 9.95
CA LYS A 86 -14.27 4.01 10.03
C LYS A 86 -15.61 4.40 9.41
N GLY A 87 -15.93 5.69 9.35
CA GLY A 87 -17.12 6.19 8.67
C GLY A 87 -16.98 6.37 7.16
N HIS A 88 -15.76 6.48 6.64
CA HIS A 88 -15.51 6.72 5.21
C HIS A 88 -15.66 5.42 4.40
N HIS A 89 -16.23 5.48 3.18
CA HIS A 89 -16.41 4.29 2.35
C HIS A 89 -15.09 3.81 1.70
N ALA A 90 -14.26 4.74 1.21
CA ALA A 90 -12.90 4.46 0.72
C ALA A 90 -11.89 4.56 1.88
N LYS A 91 -11.56 3.42 2.50
CA LYS A 91 -10.71 3.34 3.70
C LYS A 91 -9.27 3.80 3.45
N ASP A 92 -8.71 3.40 2.33
CA ASP A 92 -7.38 3.78 1.84
C ASP A 92 -7.19 5.30 1.82
N THR A 93 -8.06 6.02 1.13
CA THR A 93 -7.98 7.49 1.02
C THR A 93 -8.14 8.16 2.39
N ALA A 94 -9.09 7.70 3.20
CA ALA A 94 -9.32 8.26 4.52
C ALA A 94 -8.12 8.05 5.46
N ILE A 95 -7.49 6.88 5.43
CA ILE A 95 -6.27 6.59 6.19
C ILE A 95 -5.16 7.56 5.77
N VAL A 96 -4.91 7.71 4.47
CA VAL A 96 -3.86 8.59 3.98
C VAL A 96 -4.11 10.05 4.38
N ALA A 97 -5.35 10.52 4.27
CA ALA A 97 -5.73 11.88 4.66
C ALA A 97 -5.50 12.18 6.15
N CYS A 98 -5.58 11.15 7.00
CA CYS A 98 -5.39 11.24 8.44
C CYS A 98 -3.96 10.87 8.92
N ALA A 99 -3.12 10.30 8.05
CA ALA A 99 -1.89 9.62 8.45
C ALA A 99 -0.90 10.52 9.21
N HIS A 100 -0.75 11.79 8.80
CA HIS A 100 0.15 12.75 9.45
C HIS A 100 -0.33 13.19 10.85
N ALA A 101 -1.61 12.98 11.14
CA ALA A 101 -2.28 13.49 12.33
C ALA A 101 -2.55 12.42 13.40
N LEU A 102 -2.37 11.15 13.07
CA LEU A 102 -2.57 9.98 13.94
C LEU A 102 -1.29 9.60 14.69
N SER A 103 -1.43 8.94 15.85
CA SER A 103 -0.26 8.31 16.48
C SER A 103 0.27 7.14 15.63
N PRO A 104 1.55 6.78 15.77
CA PRO A 104 2.14 5.65 15.04
C PRO A 104 1.38 4.34 15.27
N GLN A 105 0.97 4.07 16.51
CA GLN A 105 0.29 2.84 16.90
C GLN A 105 -1.11 2.75 16.27
N THR A 106 -1.87 3.85 16.29
CA THR A 106 -3.22 3.89 15.71
C THR A 106 -3.18 3.78 14.20
N LEU A 107 -2.27 4.51 13.53
CA LEU A 107 -2.12 4.40 12.08
C LEU A 107 -1.76 2.96 11.68
N ARG A 108 -0.82 2.34 12.39
CA ARG A 108 -0.45 0.93 12.16
C ARG A 108 -1.62 -0.02 12.41
N GLY A 109 -2.45 0.24 13.42
CA GLY A 109 -3.69 -0.49 13.68
C GLY A 109 -4.71 -0.37 12.55
N LEU A 110 -4.92 0.84 12.02
CA LEU A 110 -5.83 1.08 10.89
C LEU A 110 -5.35 0.40 9.61
N LEU A 111 -4.04 0.45 9.32
CA LEU A 111 -3.45 -0.26 8.18
C LEU A 111 -3.73 -1.77 8.25
N ARG A 112 -3.69 -2.39 9.42
CA ARG A 112 -3.98 -3.82 9.58
C ARG A 112 -5.47 -4.16 9.56
N GLY A 113 -6.29 -3.30 10.17
CA GLY A 113 -7.68 -3.62 10.49
C GLY A 113 -8.69 -3.20 9.42
N GLU A 114 -8.48 -2.04 8.79
CA GLU A 114 -9.50 -1.42 7.92
C GLU A 114 -9.27 -1.68 6.44
N LEU A 115 -8.02 -1.96 6.03
CA LEU A 115 -7.69 -2.29 4.64
C LEU A 115 -7.85 -3.79 4.43
N GLN A 116 -9.04 -4.20 3.98
CA GLN A 116 -9.30 -5.59 3.63
C GLN A 116 -8.61 -5.93 2.30
N VAL A 117 -7.50 -6.66 2.37
CA VAL A 117 -6.88 -7.28 1.19
C VAL A 117 -7.43 -8.70 1.06
N SER A 118 -8.38 -8.90 0.13
CA SER A 118 -8.83 -10.25 -0.20
C SER A 118 -7.67 -11.05 -0.78
N ALA A 119 -7.46 -12.27 -0.28
CA ALA A 119 -6.47 -13.18 -0.85
C ALA A 119 -6.73 -13.36 -2.36
N GLY A 120 -5.75 -13.03 -3.18
CA GLY A 120 -5.84 -13.11 -4.65
C GLY A 120 -6.35 -11.85 -5.36
N SER A 121 -6.80 -10.82 -4.64
CA SER A 121 -7.14 -9.53 -5.27
C SER A 121 -5.88 -8.70 -5.50
N TYR A 122 -5.36 -8.78 -6.73
CA TYR A 122 -4.15 -8.08 -7.13
C TYR A 122 -4.29 -6.55 -7.03
N SER A 123 -5.43 -6.00 -7.47
CA SER A 123 -5.72 -4.56 -7.39
C SER A 123 -5.84 -4.07 -5.95
N GLY A 124 -6.42 -4.87 -5.06
CA GLY A 124 -6.48 -4.57 -3.62
C GLY A 124 -5.09 -4.56 -2.97
N ALA A 125 -4.25 -5.52 -3.33
CA ALA A 125 -2.87 -5.59 -2.85
C ALA A 125 -2.04 -4.36 -3.27
N LEU A 126 -2.16 -3.91 -4.53
CA LEU A 126 -1.46 -2.72 -5.00
C LEU A 126 -1.89 -1.45 -4.27
N THR A 127 -3.20 -1.24 -4.11
CA THR A 127 -3.71 -0.12 -3.33
C THR A 127 -3.17 -0.14 -1.90
N TYR A 128 -3.21 -1.31 -1.25
CA TYR A 128 -2.69 -1.50 0.10
C TYR A 128 -1.21 -1.12 0.25
N LEU A 129 -0.35 -1.62 -0.64
CA LEU A 129 1.08 -1.32 -0.63
C LEU A 129 1.36 0.16 -0.88
N ARG A 130 0.61 0.82 -1.76
CA ARG A 130 0.73 2.27 -1.97
C ARG A 130 0.37 3.05 -0.71
N VAL A 131 -0.69 2.63 0.00
CA VAL A 131 -1.05 3.25 1.28
C VAL A 131 0.07 3.09 2.32
N ILE A 132 0.76 1.96 2.38
CA ILE A 132 1.95 1.77 3.24
C ILE A 132 3.05 2.78 2.90
N GLU A 133 3.38 2.94 1.62
CA GLU A 133 4.41 3.90 1.17
C GLU A 133 4.04 5.33 1.57
N ILE A 134 2.80 5.74 1.34
CA ILE A 134 2.35 7.10 1.68
C ILE A 134 2.27 7.29 3.20
N ALA A 135 1.85 6.26 3.95
CA ALA A 135 1.84 6.29 5.40
C ALA A 135 3.26 6.46 5.97
N TYR A 136 4.27 5.81 5.38
CA TYR A 136 5.67 6.02 5.72
C TYR A 136 6.11 7.47 5.50
N GLN A 137 5.77 8.06 4.34
CA GLN A 137 6.09 9.46 4.04
C GLN A 137 5.40 10.46 4.97
N ALA A 138 4.16 10.17 5.39
CA ALA A 138 3.38 11.03 6.27
C ALA A 138 3.71 10.85 7.75
N ASN A 139 4.07 9.63 8.16
CA ASN A 139 4.31 9.24 9.53
C ASN A 139 5.38 8.12 9.60
N PRO A 140 6.68 8.47 9.47
CA PRO A 140 7.78 7.50 9.42
C PRO A 140 7.94 6.65 10.70
N ALA A 141 7.28 7.03 11.79
CA ALA A 141 7.29 6.24 13.02
C ALA A 141 6.30 5.05 12.99
N SER A 142 5.30 5.08 12.10
CA SER A 142 4.28 4.02 11.99
C SER A 142 4.67 2.84 11.08
N VAL A 143 5.51 3.11 10.08
CA VAL A 143 5.96 2.16 9.06
C VAL A 143 7.48 2.25 9.01
N SER A 144 8.16 1.11 9.06
CA SER A 144 9.62 1.12 8.99
C SER A 144 10.13 1.39 7.57
N PRO A 145 11.37 1.89 7.40
CA PRO A 145 11.96 2.06 6.08
C PRO A 145 12.01 0.77 5.25
N LEU A 146 12.23 -0.37 5.90
CA LEU A 146 12.26 -1.69 5.24
C LEU A 146 10.87 -2.09 4.72
N GLU A 147 9.81 -1.84 5.49
CA GLU A 147 8.44 -2.09 5.06
C GLU A 147 8.05 -1.24 3.85
N ALA A 148 8.38 0.04 3.87
CA ALA A 148 8.15 0.94 2.75
C ALA A 148 8.94 0.50 1.50
N GLN A 149 10.20 0.10 1.67
CA GLN A 149 11.03 -0.42 0.58
C GLN A 149 10.46 -1.72 0.00
N CYS A 150 10.04 -2.66 0.85
CA CYS A 150 9.39 -3.88 0.40
C CYS A 150 8.09 -3.58 -0.36
N ALA A 151 7.25 -2.67 0.13
CA ALA A 151 6.03 -2.26 -0.56
C ALA A 151 6.33 -1.67 -1.94
N GLN A 152 7.33 -0.79 -2.04
CA GLN A 152 7.76 -0.21 -3.31
C GLN A 152 8.26 -1.28 -4.30
N VAL A 153 9.07 -2.22 -3.83
CA VAL A 153 9.56 -3.33 -4.68
C VAL A 153 8.40 -4.20 -5.15
N LEU A 154 7.49 -4.58 -4.26
CA LEU A 154 6.31 -5.38 -4.61
C LEU A 154 5.40 -4.67 -5.62
N ILE A 155 5.15 -3.37 -5.47
CA ILE A 155 4.41 -2.57 -6.47
C ILE A 155 5.10 -2.65 -7.83
N SER A 156 6.43 -2.53 -7.86
CA SER A 156 7.21 -2.54 -9.10
C SER A 156 7.26 -3.90 -9.81
N LEU A 157 6.89 -5.00 -9.14
CA LEU A 157 6.77 -6.33 -9.76
C LEU A 157 5.58 -6.44 -10.73
N SER A 158 4.72 -5.43 -10.78
CA SER A 158 3.57 -5.35 -11.70
C SER A 158 3.94 -5.05 -13.15
N THR A 159 5.23 -4.85 -13.43
CA THR A 159 5.73 -4.55 -14.76
C THR A 159 5.81 -5.82 -15.63
N SER A 160 5.55 -5.66 -16.93
CA SER A 160 5.81 -6.69 -17.94
C SER A 160 7.19 -6.57 -18.59
N ASP A 161 7.96 -5.51 -18.29
CA ASP A 161 9.32 -5.39 -18.84
C ASP A 161 10.25 -6.42 -18.17
N LEU A 162 10.76 -7.36 -18.97
CA LEU A 162 11.58 -8.48 -18.50
C LEU A 162 12.83 -8.05 -17.72
N LEU A 163 13.53 -7.00 -18.17
CA LEU A 163 14.79 -6.55 -17.54
C LEU A 163 14.51 -5.78 -16.26
N VAL A 164 13.44 -4.99 -16.21
CA VAL A 164 12.99 -4.34 -14.98
C VAL A 164 12.52 -5.41 -14.00
N LEU A 165 11.64 -6.31 -14.41
CA LEU A 165 11.09 -7.37 -13.58
C LEU A 165 12.18 -8.24 -12.95
N SER A 166 13.16 -8.67 -13.76
CA SER A 166 14.36 -9.39 -13.31
C SER A 166 15.09 -8.65 -12.18
N ARG A 167 15.44 -7.38 -12.40
CA ARG A 167 16.13 -6.55 -11.40
C ARG A 167 15.31 -6.36 -10.13
N ARG A 168 13.98 -6.24 -10.24
CA ARG A 168 13.08 -6.10 -9.09
C ARG A 168 12.96 -7.40 -8.30
N LEU A 169 12.84 -8.54 -8.96
CA LEU A 169 12.86 -9.86 -8.31
C LEU A 169 14.19 -10.10 -7.57
N GLN A 170 15.32 -9.82 -8.24
CA GLN A 170 16.64 -9.89 -7.61
C GLN A 170 16.76 -8.95 -6.39
N GLY A 171 16.26 -7.72 -6.51
CA GLY A 171 16.20 -6.77 -5.41
C GLY A 171 15.38 -7.31 -4.23
N TYR A 172 14.23 -7.91 -4.50
CA TYR A 172 13.37 -8.50 -3.47
C TYR A 172 14.04 -9.68 -2.75
N VAL A 173 14.72 -10.57 -3.48
CA VAL A 173 15.51 -11.68 -2.90
C VAL A 173 16.52 -11.15 -1.88
N ARG A 174 17.25 -10.08 -2.23
CA ARG A 174 18.23 -9.46 -1.31
C ARG A 174 17.57 -8.88 -0.06
N LEU A 175 16.37 -8.33 -0.18
CA LEU A 175 15.60 -7.83 0.98
C LEU A 175 15.16 -8.98 1.89
N LEU A 176 14.68 -10.10 1.32
CA LEU A 176 14.28 -11.27 2.10
C LEU A 176 15.44 -11.88 2.89
N SER A 177 16.64 -11.92 2.30
CA SER A 177 17.84 -12.41 2.99
C SER A 177 18.21 -11.59 4.24
N GLY A 178 17.74 -10.33 4.32
CA GLY A 178 17.92 -9.48 5.50
C GLY A 178 16.93 -9.78 6.65
N GLY A 179 15.93 -10.63 6.42
CA GLY A 179 14.84 -10.90 7.36
C GLY A 179 13.86 -9.73 7.42
N VAL A 180 12.63 -9.93 6.91
CA VAL A 180 11.57 -8.92 6.99
C VAL A 180 10.47 -9.41 7.93
N PRO A 181 10.61 -9.20 9.25
CA PRO A 181 9.48 -9.36 10.16
C PRO A 181 8.58 -8.13 9.99
N SER A 182 7.62 -8.22 9.07
CA SER A 182 6.56 -7.21 8.94
C SER A 182 5.21 -7.86 9.10
N ASP A 183 4.43 -7.32 10.02
CA ASP A 183 3.02 -7.65 10.19
C ASP A 183 2.08 -6.80 9.32
N LEU A 184 2.63 -5.83 8.57
CA LEU A 184 1.90 -5.12 7.51
C LEU A 184 1.96 -5.90 6.19
N LEU A 185 3.05 -6.62 5.92
CA LEU A 185 3.20 -7.40 4.69
C LEU A 185 2.60 -8.79 4.86
N HIS A 186 1.29 -8.92 4.60
CA HIS A 186 0.58 -10.20 4.70
C HIS A 186 1.24 -11.29 3.82
N PRO A 187 1.66 -12.44 4.38
CA PRO A 187 2.38 -13.48 3.64
C PRO A 187 1.65 -13.99 2.40
N SER A 188 0.32 -14.16 2.46
CA SER A 188 -0.50 -14.62 1.33
C SER A 188 -0.58 -13.60 0.19
N MET A 189 -0.60 -12.30 0.51
CA MET A 189 -0.56 -11.23 -0.48
C MET A 189 0.80 -11.20 -1.16
N VAL A 190 1.86 -11.23 -0.37
CA VAL A 190 3.25 -11.27 -0.86
C VAL A 190 3.48 -12.49 -1.77
N ASP A 191 3.04 -13.68 -1.35
CA ASP A 191 3.13 -14.91 -2.15
C ASP A 191 2.39 -14.75 -3.48
N GLY A 192 1.14 -14.27 -3.46
CA GLY A 192 0.36 -14.07 -4.67
C GLY A 192 1.03 -13.12 -5.66
N MET A 193 1.61 -12.01 -5.17
CA MET A 193 2.33 -11.05 -6.02
C MET A 193 3.62 -11.63 -6.60
N LEU A 194 4.43 -12.31 -5.78
CA LEU A 194 5.66 -12.94 -6.25
C LEU A 194 5.37 -14.06 -7.24
N ARG A 195 4.36 -14.89 -6.98
CA ARG A 195 3.90 -15.94 -7.88
C ARG A 195 3.50 -15.39 -9.24
N SER A 196 2.73 -14.30 -9.24
CA SER A 196 2.35 -13.60 -10.46
C SER A 196 3.58 -13.08 -11.20
N ALA A 197 4.49 -12.40 -10.49
CA ALA A 197 5.72 -11.85 -11.05
C ALA A 197 6.63 -12.93 -11.65
N CYS A 198 6.82 -14.06 -10.96
CA CYS A 198 7.60 -15.19 -11.47
C CYS A 198 6.96 -15.84 -12.70
N LYS A 199 5.61 -15.93 -12.75
CA LYS A 199 4.89 -16.40 -13.95
C LYS A 199 5.09 -15.45 -15.13
N THR A 200 4.94 -14.14 -14.92
CA THR A 200 5.20 -13.13 -15.95
C THR A 200 6.64 -13.19 -16.43
N PHE A 201 7.60 -13.30 -15.51
CA PHE A 201 9.01 -13.43 -15.84
C PHE A 201 9.28 -14.67 -16.71
N ALA A 202 8.73 -15.82 -16.33
CA ALA A 202 8.87 -17.06 -17.10
C ALA A 202 8.25 -16.95 -18.50
N PHE A 203 7.05 -16.36 -18.59
CA PHE A 203 6.35 -16.12 -19.84
C PHE A 203 7.15 -15.21 -20.78
N GLU A 204 7.63 -14.07 -20.28
CA GLU A 204 8.42 -13.12 -21.07
C GLU A 204 9.74 -13.74 -21.54
N LEU A 205 10.41 -14.51 -20.68
CA LEU A 205 11.65 -15.19 -21.03
C LEU A 205 11.44 -16.26 -22.12
N GLU A 206 10.34 -17.01 -22.01
CA GLU A 206 9.95 -18.00 -23.02
C GLU A 206 9.57 -17.35 -24.35
N SER A 207 8.90 -16.20 -24.31
CA SER A 207 8.63 -15.38 -25.50
C SER A 207 9.93 -14.97 -26.21
N ARG A 208 10.92 -14.45 -25.46
CA ARG A 208 12.24 -14.11 -26.01
C ARG A 208 12.96 -15.33 -26.59
N ARG A 209 12.81 -16.50 -25.98
CA ARG A 209 13.34 -17.78 -26.48
C ARG A 209 12.77 -18.10 -27.86
N GLN A 210 11.46 -18.00 -28.02
CA GLN A 210 10.75 -18.30 -29.27
C GLN A 210 11.12 -17.30 -30.38
N GLU A 211 11.31 -16.03 -30.02
CA GLU A 211 11.77 -14.96 -30.91
C GLU A 211 13.27 -15.01 -31.21
N SER A 212 14.02 -15.98 -30.66
CA SER A 212 15.48 -16.07 -30.75
C SER A 212 16.23 -14.82 -30.25
N GLN A 213 15.63 -14.06 -29.33
CA GLN A 213 16.19 -12.84 -28.75
C GLN A 213 17.09 -13.17 -27.54
N TRP A 214 18.12 -13.99 -27.77
CA TRP A 214 19.03 -14.48 -26.73
C TRP A 214 19.82 -13.38 -26.04
N ALA A 215 20.19 -12.33 -26.79
CA ALA A 215 20.94 -11.19 -26.28
C ALA A 215 20.17 -10.37 -25.22
N SER A 216 18.83 -10.29 -25.32
CA SER A 216 18.00 -9.61 -24.32
C SER A 216 17.60 -10.53 -23.17
N ALA A 217 17.44 -11.83 -23.44
CA ALA A 217 17.11 -12.83 -22.42
C ALA A 217 18.25 -13.04 -21.40
N TYR A 218 19.50 -13.09 -21.87
CA TYR A 218 20.63 -13.44 -20.99
C TYR A 218 20.85 -12.48 -19.80
N PRO A 219 20.86 -11.14 -19.98
CA PRO A 219 20.98 -10.22 -18.85
C PRO A 219 19.84 -10.36 -17.83
N ALA A 220 18.66 -10.80 -18.26
CA ALA A 220 17.50 -10.98 -17.40
C ALA A 220 17.59 -12.21 -16.48
N ILE A 221 18.41 -13.21 -16.81
CA ILE A 221 18.51 -14.48 -16.07
C ILE A 221 19.78 -14.63 -15.24
N ASP A 222 20.77 -13.74 -15.42
CA ASP A 222 22.10 -13.85 -14.79
C ASP A 222 21.99 -14.06 -13.26
N TRP A 223 21.07 -13.33 -12.63
CA TRP A 223 20.79 -13.42 -11.20
C TRP A 223 20.31 -14.80 -10.73
N LEU A 224 19.66 -15.60 -11.59
CA LEU A 224 19.17 -16.94 -11.22
C LEU A 224 20.32 -17.86 -10.81
N SER A 225 21.52 -17.65 -11.35
CA SER A 225 22.69 -18.45 -10.98
C SER A 225 23.17 -18.21 -9.55
N SER A 226 22.80 -17.08 -8.95
CA SER A 226 23.11 -16.73 -7.55
C SER A 226 22.02 -17.13 -6.55
N LEU A 227 20.88 -17.62 -7.05
CA LEU A 227 19.72 -17.96 -6.23
C LEU A 227 19.91 -19.21 -5.35
N PRO A 228 20.54 -20.32 -5.81
CA PRO A 228 20.60 -21.55 -5.05
C PRO A 228 21.21 -21.38 -3.64
N ASN A 229 20.47 -21.80 -2.62
CA ASN A 229 20.77 -21.69 -1.20
C ASN A 229 20.74 -20.26 -0.62
N THR A 230 20.41 -19.25 -1.42
CA THR A 230 20.32 -17.85 -0.97
C THR A 230 18.92 -17.51 -0.45
N CYS A 231 17.88 -18.02 -1.12
CA CYS A 231 16.49 -17.77 -0.74
C CYS A 231 15.61 -18.99 -1.07
N PRO A 232 15.50 -19.97 -0.15
CA PRO A 232 14.76 -21.20 -0.38
C PRO A 232 13.29 -20.97 -0.77
N TYR A 233 12.70 -19.89 -0.26
CA TYR A 233 11.32 -19.52 -0.60
C TYR A 233 11.14 -19.16 -2.09
N ILE A 234 12.04 -18.36 -2.66
CA ILE A 234 11.98 -18.00 -4.08
C ILE A 234 12.35 -19.19 -4.97
N GLU A 235 13.28 -20.04 -4.53
CA GLU A 235 13.57 -21.31 -5.21
C GLU A 235 12.33 -22.19 -5.33
N GLN A 236 11.63 -22.42 -4.22
CA GLN A 236 10.40 -23.21 -4.20
C GLN A 236 9.33 -22.59 -5.10
N LEU A 237 9.20 -21.27 -5.08
CA LEU A 237 8.23 -20.57 -5.91
C LEU A 237 8.53 -20.75 -7.40
N LEU A 238 9.81 -20.59 -7.80
CA LEU A 238 10.26 -20.82 -9.17
C LEU A 238 10.12 -22.29 -9.59
N ASP A 239 10.35 -23.24 -8.68
CA ASP A 239 10.12 -24.67 -8.94
C ASP A 239 8.67 -24.96 -9.30
N GLU A 240 7.74 -24.25 -8.67
CA GLU A 240 6.31 -24.43 -8.89
C GLU A 240 5.83 -23.76 -10.19
N VAL A 241 6.29 -22.53 -10.48
CA VAL A 241 5.74 -21.73 -11.60
C VAL A 241 6.62 -21.69 -12.84
N PHE A 242 7.90 -22.04 -12.73
CA PHE A 242 8.88 -22.00 -13.80
C PHE A 242 9.90 -23.15 -13.70
N PRO A 243 9.50 -24.42 -13.89
CA PRO A 243 10.34 -25.59 -13.59
C PRO A 243 11.72 -25.60 -14.27
N ASP A 244 11.82 -24.99 -15.46
CA ASP A 244 13.05 -24.93 -16.24
C ASP A 244 14.03 -23.83 -15.79
N TRP A 245 13.70 -23.03 -14.76
CA TRP A 245 14.53 -21.91 -14.31
C TRP A 245 15.98 -22.31 -14.01
N ARG A 246 16.22 -23.55 -13.54
CA ARG A 246 17.58 -24.07 -13.28
C ARG A 246 18.38 -24.31 -14.56
N VAL A 247 17.71 -24.66 -15.66
CA VAL A 247 18.37 -24.78 -16.98
C VAL A 247 18.82 -23.41 -17.43
N TRP A 248 17.95 -22.41 -17.31
CA TRP A 248 18.27 -21.00 -17.59
C TRP A 248 19.40 -20.47 -16.70
N ALA A 249 19.37 -20.78 -15.39
CA ALA A 249 20.42 -20.37 -14.46
C ALA A 249 21.81 -20.90 -14.85
N LYS A 250 21.88 -22.11 -15.42
CA LYS A 250 23.13 -22.75 -15.88
C LYS A 250 23.53 -22.35 -17.29
N TRP A 251 22.62 -21.81 -18.09
CA TRP A 251 22.89 -21.45 -19.47
C TRP A 251 23.93 -20.31 -19.54
N ARG A 252 24.92 -20.49 -20.41
CA ARG A 252 26.01 -19.55 -20.68
C ARG A 252 26.17 -19.44 -22.20
N PRO A 253 25.55 -18.43 -22.84
CA PRO A 253 25.67 -18.26 -24.27
C PRO A 253 27.10 -17.90 -24.65
N ASN A 254 27.53 -18.39 -25.82
CA ASN A 254 28.75 -17.92 -26.43
C ASN A 254 28.45 -16.63 -27.20
N PHE A 255 28.78 -15.48 -26.60
CA PHE A 255 28.55 -14.15 -27.19
C PHE A 255 29.31 -13.90 -28.50
N ILE A 256 30.31 -14.71 -28.83
CA ILE A 256 31.01 -14.61 -30.13
C ILE A 256 30.11 -15.11 -31.27
N ARG A 257 29.09 -15.92 -30.95
CA ARG A 257 28.20 -16.59 -31.90
C ARG A 257 26.75 -16.08 -31.89
N LEU A 258 26.42 -15.16 -30.98
CA LEU A 258 25.13 -14.48 -30.89
C LEU A 258 25.20 -13.10 -31.56
#